data_AF-A0A355SDV2-F1
#
_entry.id   AF-A0A355SDV2-F1
#
_cell.length_a   1.000
_cell.length_b   1.000
_cell.length_c   1.000
_cell.angle_alpha   90.00
_cell.angle_beta   90.00
_cell.angle_gamma   90.00
#
_symmetry.space_group_name_H-M   'P 1'
#
loop_
_entity.id
_entity.type
_entity.pdbx_description
1 polymer ?
#
loop_
_entity_poly.entity_id
_entity_poly.type
_entity_poly.pdbx_seq_one_letter_code
_entity_poly.pdbx_strand_id
1 'polypeptide(L)'
;MVGGTGLYIKSLTHNLNFAGVVCDKPYREELQKAAKLYGNEYVHNMLKDKDPDSFKRLHANDLKRVIRALEVFKLTGKTMPDYRSQTKLAPGEYDTCVVGLMMDRKKLYERINSRADKMIEQGLVDEVKRLLDMGYSRDLTSMQGLGYK
;
A
#
# COMPACT_ATOMS: atom_id res chain seq x y z
N MET A 1 14.06 16.70 -1.74
CA MET A 1 12.79 16.07 -1.30
C MET A 1 12.94 15.66 0.17
N VAL A 2 11.93 15.90 1.02
CA VAL A 2 11.93 15.48 2.44
C VAL A 2 10.61 14.76 2.76
N GLY A 3 10.66 13.72 3.59
CA GLY A 3 9.46 12.96 3.97
C GLY A 3 9.76 11.54 4.47
N GLY A 4 8.71 10.81 4.83
CA GLY A 4 8.80 9.45 5.40
C GLY A 4 8.23 8.33 4.52
N THR A 5 7.63 8.64 3.38
CA THR A 5 6.91 7.65 2.55
C THR A 5 7.88 6.98 1.58
N GLY A 6 8.63 5.98 2.06
CA GLY A 6 9.70 5.33 1.30
C GLY A 6 9.33 4.82 -0.09
N LEU A 7 8.08 4.39 -0.32
CA LEU A 7 7.61 3.97 -1.65
C LEU A 7 7.61 5.13 -2.67
N TYR A 8 7.20 6.33 -2.24
CA TYR A 8 7.15 7.52 -3.09
C TYR A 8 8.56 8.07 -3.36
N ILE A 9 9.46 7.94 -2.37
CA ILE A 9 10.88 8.24 -2.58
C ILE A 9 11.44 7.33 -3.67
N LYS A 10 11.21 6.02 -3.54
CA LYS A 10 11.66 5.03 -4.52
C LYS A 10 11.05 5.23 -5.90
N SER A 11 9.79 5.67 -6.00
CA SER A 11 9.19 5.94 -7.32
C SER A 11 9.81 7.10 -8.07
N LEU A 12 10.46 8.03 -7.36
CA LEU A 12 11.16 9.16 -7.96
C LEU A 12 12.64 8.87 -8.20
N THR A 13 13.29 8.18 -7.26
CA THR A 13 14.74 7.91 -7.33
C THR A 13 15.07 6.63 -8.10
N HIS A 14 14.10 5.74 -8.29
CA HIS A 14 14.25 4.52 -9.07
C HIS A 14 13.21 4.51 -10.18
N ASN A 15 13.58 3.92 -11.33
CA ASN A 15 12.67 3.70 -12.44
C ASN A 15 11.70 2.55 -12.14
N LEU A 16 10.81 2.78 -11.18
CA LEU A 16 9.73 1.87 -10.85
C LEU A 16 8.80 1.74 -12.06
N ASN A 17 8.87 0.59 -12.73
CA ASN A 17 7.86 0.22 -13.71
C ASN A 17 6.62 -0.23 -12.94
N PHE A 18 5.79 0.75 -12.60
CA PHE A 18 4.41 0.47 -12.27
C PHE A 18 3.79 -0.08 -13.55
N ALA A 19 3.42 -1.37 -13.54
CA ALA A 19 2.57 -1.94 -14.57
C ALA A 19 1.47 -0.90 -14.83
N GLY A 20 1.48 -0.27 -16.01
CA GLY A 20 0.69 0.93 -16.39
C GLY A 20 -0.82 0.67 -16.48
N VAL A 21 -1.26 -0.26 -15.65
CA VAL A 21 -2.55 -0.91 -15.59
C VAL A 21 -3.43 -0.07 -14.67
N VAL A 22 -4.36 0.63 -15.32
CA VAL A 22 -5.47 1.32 -14.66
C VAL A 22 -6.28 0.31 -13.85
N CYS A 23 -6.69 0.71 -12.64
CA CYS A 23 -7.49 -0.11 -11.74
C CYS A 23 -8.80 -0.58 -12.39
N ASP A 24 -9.04 -1.90 -12.43
CA ASP A 24 -10.31 -2.49 -12.88
C ASP A 24 -11.23 -2.63 -11.66
N LYS A 25 -12.00 -1.58 -11.38
CA LYS A 25 -12.89 -1.50 -10.20
C LYS A 25 -13.89 -2.68 -10.15
N PRO A 26 -14.63 -3.00 -11.22
CA PRO A 26 -15.55 -4.16 -11.22
C PRO A 26 -14.85 -5.46 -10.82
N TYR A 27 -13.66 -5.72 -11.36
CA TYR A 27 -12.93 -6.95 -11.04
C TYR A 27 -12.45 -7.00 -9.59
N ARG A 28 -12.01 -5.87 -9.03
CA ARG A 28 -11.66 -5.81 -7.60
C ARG A 28 -12.87 -6.09 -6.72
N GLU A 29 -14.03 -5.55 -7.06
CA GLU A 29 -15.26 -5.79 -6.31
C GLU A 29 -15.69 -7.25 -6.39
N GLU A 30 -15.58 -7.89 -7.56
CA GLU A 30 -15.81 -9.31 -7.75
C GLU A 30 -14.91 -10.16 -6.84
N LEU A 31 -13.59 -9.89 -6.86
CA LEU A 31 -12.64 -10.63 -6.01
C LEU A 31 -12.84 -10.37 -4.52
N GLN A 32 -13.24 -9.15 -4.13
CA GLN A 32 -13.61 -8.84 -2.75
C GLN A 32 -14.87 -9.59 -2.31
N LYS A 33 -15.88 -9.70 -3.18
CA LYS A 33 -17.09 -10.50 -2.92
C LYS A 33 -16.74 -11.97 -2.81
N ALA A 34 -15.91 -12.50 -3.70
CA ALA A 34 -15.43 -13.87 -3.64
C ALA A 34 -14.67 -14.16 -2.33
N ALA A 35 -13.79 -13.24 -1.89
CA ALA A 35 -13.10 -13.37 -0.61
C ALA A 35 -14.05 -13.37 0.60
N LYS A 36 -15.13 -12.58 0.55
CA LYS A 36 -16.17 -12.57 1.61
C LYS A 36 -17.00 -13.84 1.63
N LEU A 37 -17.30 -14.44 0.48
CA LEU A 37 -18.15 -15.63 0.37
C LEU A 37 -17.39 -16.93 0.59
N TYR A 38 -16.19 -17.05 0.03
CA TYR A 38 -15.42 -18.30 -0.04
C TYR A 38 -14.09 -18.24 0.75
N GLY A 39 -13.77 -17.09 1.33
CA GLY A 39 -12.54 -16.86 2.10
C GLY A 39 -11.37 -16.33 1.26
N ASN A 40 -10.39 -15.75 1.96
CA ASN A 40 -9.19 -15.18 1.32
C ASN A 40 -8.34 -16.24 0.60
N GLU A 41 -8.32 -17.47 1.12
CA GLU A 41 -7.57 -18.59 0.53
C GLU A 41 -8.10 -18.96 -0.85
N TYR A 42 -9.42 -18.88 -1.06
CA TYR A 42 -10.01 -19.11 -2.37
C TYR A 42 -9.42 -18.15 -3.42
N VAL A 43 -9.39 -16.86 -3.10
CA VAL A 43 -8.84 -15.82 -3.99
C VAL A 43 -7.34 -15.96 -4.15
N HIS A 44 -6.61 -16.31 -3.09
CA HIS A 44 -5.17 -16.57 -3.16
C HIS A 44 -4.83 -17.76 -4.05
N ASN A 45 -5.59 -18.85 -3.97
CA ASN A 45 -5.42 -20.04 -4.81
C ASN A 45 -5.61 -19.75 -6.30
N MET A 46 -6.37 -18.71 -6.69
CA MET A 46 -6.47 -18.28 -8.08
C MET A 46 -5.12 -17.85 -8.68
N LEU A 47 -4.14 -17.48 -7.85
CA LEU A 47 -2.77 -17.16 -8.31
C LEU A 47 -1.97 -18.41 -8.68
N LYS A 48 -2.32 -19.60 -8.16
CA LYS A 48 -1.51 -20.81 -8.29
C LYS A 48 -1.20 -21.17 -9.75
N ASP A 49 -2.19 -21.01 -10.63
CA ASP A 49 -2.06 -21.34 -12.05
C ASP A 49 -1.66 -20.12 -12.91
N LYS A 50 -1.88 -18.89 -12.41
CA LYS A 50 -1.71 -17.64 -13.16
C LYS A 50 -0.39 -16.93 -12.88
N ASP A 51 0.02 -16.86 -11.62
CA ASP A 51 1.25 -16.23 -11.14
C ASP A 51 1.79 -17.04 -9.94
N PRO A 52 2.43 -18.21 -10.21
CA PRO A 52 2.94 -19.11 -9.17
C PRO A 52 3.96 -18.45 -8.24
N ASP A 53 4.69 -17.47 -8.75
CA ASP A 53 5.69 -16.72 -7.99
C ASP A 53 5.03 -15.77 -6.98
N SER A 54 4.00 -15.02 -7.40
CA SER A 54 3.21 -14.22 -6.47
C SER A 54 2.43 -15.09 -5.48
N PHE A 55 1.94 -16.27 -5.90
CA PHE A 55 1.29 -17.23 -5.00
C PHE A 55 2.21 -17.65 -3.84
N LYS A 56 3.47 -18.01 -4.14
CA LYS A 56 4.46 -18.39 -3.10
C LYS A 56 4.86 -17.24 -2.19
N ARG A 57 4.90 -16.02 -2.73
CA ARG A 57 5.40 -14.84 -1.99
C ARG A 57 4.34 -14.14 -1.16
N LEU A 58 3.10 -14.06 -1.66
CA LEU A 58 2.01 -13.36 -1.00
C LEU A 58 1.28 -14.31 -0.06
N HIS A 59 0.99 -13.83 1.15
CA HIS A 59 0.12 -14.55 2.08
C HIS A 59 -1.35 -14.29 1.72
N ALA A 60 -2.25 -15.25 1.92
CA ALA A 60 -3.68 -15.11 1.62
C ALA A 60 -4.32 -13.90 2.32
N ASN A 61 -3.90 -13.61 3.56
CA ASN A 61 -4.34 -12.43 4.32
C ASN A 61 -3.89 -11.08 3.74
N ASP A 62 -2.91 -11.05 2.82
CA ASP A 62 -2.55 -9.84 2.07
C ASP A 62 -3.46 -9.67 0.84
N LEU A 63 -4.78 -9.73 1.07
CA LEU A 63 -5.81 -9.77 0.03
C LEU A 63 -5.68 -8.61 -0.96
N LYS A 64 -5.31 -7.41 -0.49
CA LYS A 64 -5.10 -6.24 -1.36
C LYS A 64 -3.99 -6.50 -2.39
N ARG A 65 -2.87 -7.12 -1.99
CA ARG A 65 -1.79 -7.45 -2.91
C ARG A 65 -2.12 -8.65 -3.80
N VAL A 66 -2.84 -9.64 -3.28
CA VAL A 66 -3.33 -10.79 -4.07
C VAL A 66 -4.25 -10.31 -5.20
N ILE A 67 -5.25 -9.48 -4.87
CA ILE A 67 -6.17 -8.88 -5.85
C ILE A 67 -5.39 -8.08 -6.90
N ARG A 68 -4.38 -7.29 -6.49
CA ARG A 68 -3.56 -6.54 -7.45
C ARG A 68 -2.76 -7.45 -8.38
N ALA A 69 -2.21 -8.56 -7.89
CA ALA A 69 -1.48 -9.50 -8.74
C ALA A 69 -2.41 -10.14 -9.78
N LEU A 70 -3.62 -10.57 -9.38
CA LEU A 70 -4.64 -11.10 -10.29
C LEU A 70 -5.10 -10.06 -11.31
N GLU A 71 -5.31 -8.81 -10.87
CA GLU A 71 -5.71 -7.69 -11.72
C GLU A 71 -4.65 -7.38 -12.79
N VAL A 72 -3.37 -7.31 -12.41
CA VAL A 72 -2.26 -7.07 -13.34
C VAL A 72 -2.16 -8.19 -14.38
N PHE A 73 -2.27 -9.45 -13.94
CA PHE A 73 -2.25 -10.59 -14.84
C PHE A 73 -3.43 -10.58 -15.81
N LYS A 74 -4.66 -10.34 -15.32
CA LYS A 74 -5.86 -10.26 -16.16
C LYS A 74 -5.72 -9.20 -17.26
N LEU A 75 -5.21 -8.02 -16.92
CA LEU A 75 -5.19 -6.87 -17.82
C LEU A 75 -4.00 -6.87 -18.79
N THR A 76 -2.91 -7.57 -18.46
CA THR A 76 -1.67 -7.50 -19.26
C THR A 76 -1.14 -8.83 -19.75
N GLY A 77 -1.67 -9.95 -19.24
CA GLY A 77 -1.11 -11.28 -19.44
C GLY A 77 0.28 -11.49 -18.82
N LYS A 78 0.85 -10.46 -18.18
CA LYS A 78 2.16 -10.49 -17.53
C LYS A 78 2.01 -10.53 -16.03
N THR A 79 2.95 -11.18 -15.37
CA THR A 79 2.94 -11.35 -13.93
C THR A 79 3.59 -10.15 -13.22
N MET A 80 3.30 -9.98 -11.93
CA MET A 80 3.93 -8.89 -11.17
C MET A 80 5.47 -9.02 -11.05
N PRO A 81 6.06 -10.24 -10.99
CA PRO A 81 7.50 -10.46 -11.16
C PRO A 81 8.08 -9.89 -12.46
N ASP A 82 7.41 -10.04 -13.60
CA ASP A 82 7.89 -9.55 -14.90
C ASP A 82 8.12 -8.04 -14.92
N TYR A 83 7.24 -7.27 -14.27
CA TYR A 83 7.41 -5.82 -14.14
C TYR A 83 8.52 -5.44 -13.13
N ARG A 84 8.70 -6.25 -12.08
CA ARG A 84 9.74 -6.00 -11.07
C ARG A 84 11.14 -6.29 -11.58
N SER A 85 11.31 -7.28 -12.44
CA SER A 85 12.61 -7.57 -13.07
C SER A 85 13.03 -6.42 -14.00
N GLN A 86 12.10 -5.87 -14.78
CA GLN A 86 12.34 -4.70 -15.64
C GLN A 86 12.70 -3.44 -14.84
N THR A 87 12.04 -3.22 -13.69
CA THR A 87 12.32 -2.11 -12.78
C THR A 87 13.76 -2.12 -12.24
N LYS A 88 14.32 -3.30 -11.96
CA LYS A 88 15.69 -3.42 -11.41
C LYS A 88 16.78 -3.09 -12.42
N LEU A 89 16.47 -3.11 -13.72
CA LEU A 89 17.44 -2.97 -14.80
C LEU A 89 17.66 -1.51 -15.23
N ALA A 90 16.81 -0.58 -14.79
CA ALA A 90 16.88 0.81 -15.20
C ALA A 90 17.51 1.68 -14.08
N PRO A 91 18.67 2.31 -14.31
CA PRO A 91 19.22 3.29 -13.37
C PRO A 91 18.24 4.47 -13.24
N GLY A 92 18.14 5.05 -12.05
CA GLY A 92 17.29 6.22 -11.82
C GLY A 92 17.74 7.41 -12.68
N GLU A 93 16.80 8.31 -13.00
CA GLU A 93 17.08 9.48 -13.85
C GLU A 93 17.97 10.55 -13.18
N TYR A 94 18.16 10.44 -11.86
CA TYR A 94 18.82 11.44 -11.05
C TYR A 94 20.03 10.86 -10.32
N ASP A 95 21.10 11.65 -10.21
CA ASP A 95 22.20 11.38 -9.28
C ASP A 95 21.74 11.75 -7.85
N THR A 96 21.24 10.75 -7.12
CA THR A 96 20.56 10.96 -5.84
C THR A 96 21.47 10.71 -4.65
N CYS A 97 21.62 11.72 -3.78
CA CYS A 97 22.18 11.55 -2.43
C CYS A 97 21.04 11.39 -1.40
N VAL A 98 21.05 10.28 -0.65
CA VAL A 98 20.02 9.97 0.35
C VAL A 98 20.58 10.15 1.75
N VAL A 99 19.99 11.08 2.52
CA VAL A 99 20.35 11.32 3.92
C VAL A 99 19.26 10.77 4.84
N GLY A 100 19.63 9.82 5.69
CA GLY A 100 18.75 9.23 6.70
C GLY A 100 18.96 9.88 8.06
N LEU A 101 17.90 10.43 8.67
CA LEU A 101 17.94 10.92 10.05
C LEU A 101 17.60 9.77 10.99
N MET A 102 18.51 9.49 11.93
CA MET A 102 18.36 8.40 12.90
C MET A 102 18.39 8.95 14.32
N MET A 103 17.74 8.24 15.24
CA MET A 103 17.68 8.58 16.66
C MET A 103 17.65 7.30 17.48
N ASP A 104 18.12 7.38 18.73
CA ASP A 104 17.89 6.33 19.71
C ASP A 104 16.40 5.96 19.80
N ARG A 105 16.13 4.66 19.89
CA ARG A 105 14.77 4.11 19.80
C ARG A 105 13.89 4.55 20.97
N LYS A 106 14.45 4.66 22.18
CA LYS A 106 13.70 5.09 23.36
C LYS A 106 13.31 6.57 23.22
N LYS A 107 14.26 7.43 22.87
CA LYS A 107 14.00 8.86 22.60
C LYS A 107 12.99 9.08 21.48
N LEU A 108 13.04 8.27 20.43
CA LEU A 108 12.08 8.33 19.33
C LEU A 108 10.65 8.04 19.83
N TYR A 109 10.46 6.98 20.63
CA TYR A 109 9.14 6.66 21.18
C TYR A 109 8.61 7.72 22.14
N GLU A 110 9.47 8.27 23.01
CA GLU A 110 9.09 9.37 23.90
C GLU A 110 8.55 10.58 23.11
N ARG A 111 9.21 10.95 22.01
CA ARG A 111 8.75 12.03 21.12
C ARG A 111 7.47 11.66 20.37
N ILE A 112 7.30 10.42 19.93
CA ILE A 112 6.08 9.95 19.26
C ILE A 112 4.89 10.07 20.20
N ASN A 113 5.03 9.59 21.44
CA ASN A 113 3.96 9.63 22.44
C ASN A 113 3.59 11.08 22.79
N SER A 114 4.59 11.91 23.14
CA SER A 114 4.35 13.32 23.44
C SER A 114 3.68 14.07 22.28
N ARG A 115 4.00 13.72 21.02
CA ARG A 115 3.32 14.30 19.85
C ARG A 115 1.88 13.82 19.72
N ALA A 116 1.61 12.55 19.99
CA ALA A 116 0.24 12.01 19.95
C ALA A 116 -0.64 12.69 20.99
N ASP A 117 -0.15 12.85 22.21
CA ASP A 117 -0.86 13.56 23.29
C ASP A 117 -1.20 15.00 22.88
N LYS A 118 -0.22 15.73 22.33
CA LYS A 118 -0.43 17.08 21.79
C LYS A 118 -1.46 17.15 20.68
N MET A 119 -1.50 16.16 19.78
CA MET A 119 -2.51 16.13 18.71
C MET A 119 -3.91 15.97 19.29
N ILE A 120 -4.08 15.16 20.33
CA ILE A 120 -5.35 15.00 21.04
C ILE A 120 -5.75 16.32 21.71
N GLU A 121 -4.83 16.96 22.44
CA GLU A 121 -5.04 18.27 23.08
C GLU A 121 -5.40 19.36 22.06
N GLN A 122 -4.86 19.29 20.85
CA GLN A 122 -5.15 20.20 19.74
C GLN A 122 -6.46 19.89 19.00
N GLY A 123 -7.23 18.89 19.45
CA GLY A 123 -8.57 18.61 18.93
C GLY A 123 -8.62 17.58 17.80
N LEU A 124 -7.63 16.69 17.67
CA LEU A 124 -7.67 15.58 16.69
C LEU A 124 -8.97 14.77 16.78
N VAL A 125 -9.47 14.53 17.99
CA VAL A 125 -10.72 13.77 18.20
C VAL A 125 -11.91 14.48 17.57
N ASP A 126 -12.00 15.81 17.73
CA ASP A 126 -13.10 16.59 17.19
C ASP A 126 -12.99 16.77 15.67
N GLU A 127 -11.76 16.84 15.14
CA GLU A 127 -11.52 16.79 13.70
C GLU A 127 -12.05 15.48 13.10
N VAL A 128 -11.70 14.32 13.69
CA VAL A 128 -12.16 13.01 13.19
C VAL A 128 -13.68 12.88 13.29
N LYS A 129 -14.30 13.32 14.41
CA LYS A 129 -15.77 13.33 14.55
C LYS A 129 -16.42 14.16 13.46
N ARG A 130 -15.93 15.37 13.20
CA ARG A 130 -16.44 16.25 12.15
C ARG A 130 -16.39 15.59 10.78
N LEU A 131 -15.31 14.90 10.44
CA LEU A 131 -15.19 14.17 9.17
C LEU A 131 -16.23 13.05 9.07
N LEU A 132 -16.48 12.32 10.15
CA LEU A 132 -17.51 11.28 10.17
C LEU A 132 -18.92 11.88 10.06
N ASP A 133 -19.19 12.99 10.74
CA ASP A 133 -20.47 13.72 10.67
C ASP A 133 -20.74 14.31 9.28
N MET A 134 -19.67 14.66 8.54
CA MET A 134 -19.75 15.05 7.13
C MET A 134 -20.04 13.86 6.18
N GLY A 135 -20.10 12.63 6.70
CA GLY A 135 -20.40 11.42 5.92
C GLY A 135 -19.17 10.75 5.28
N TYR A 136 -17.95 11.13 5.65
CA TYR A 136 -16.76 10.45 5.14
C TYR A 136 -16.63 9.03 5.74
N SER A 137 -16.56 8.03 4.87
CA SER A 137 -16.40 6.63 5.30
C SER A 137 -15.00 6.38 5.89
N ARG A 138 -14.96 5.54 6.93
CA ARG A 138 -13.70 5.04 7.52
C ARG A 138 -12.86 4.24 6.52
N ASP A 139 -13.45 3.72 5.44
CA ASP A 139 -12.74 2.94 4.43
C ASP A 139 -11.90 3.79 3.46
N LEU A 140 -12.03 5.12 3.52
CA LEU A 140 -11.24 6.03 2.70
C LEU A 140 -9.75 5.92 3.05
N THR A 141 -8.89 6.06 2.03
CA THR A 141 -7.43 5.98 2.23
C THR A 141 -6.93 7.07 3.18
N SER A 142 -7.52 8.26 3.16
CA SER A 142 -7.25 9.34 4.12
C SER A 142 -7.59 8.96 5.56
N MET A 143 -8.68 8.23 5.77
CA MET A 143 -9.16 7.79 7.10
C MET A 143 -8.41 6.58 7.65
N GLN A 144 -7.57 5.92 6.83
CA GLN A 144 -6.72 4.81 7.27
C GLN A 144 -5.33 5.27 7.74
N GLY A 145 -5.09 6.58 7.79
CA GLY A 145 -3.85 7.17 8.30
C GLY A 145 -3.68 6.98 9.82
N LEU A 146 -2.42 6.96 10.29
CA LEU A 146 -2.11 6.91 11.72
C LEU A 146 -2.71 8.14 12.43
N GLY A 147 -3.54 7.90 13.44
CA GLY A 147 -4.29 8.93 14.18
C GLY A 147 -5.76 9.09 13.77
N TYR A 148 -6.12 8.69 12.54
CA TYR A 148 -7.51 8.80 12.03
C TYR A 148 -8.31 7.49 12.10
N LYS A 149 -7.61 6.35 12.18
CA LYS A 149 -8.21 5.01 12.22
C LYS A 149 -8.57 4.59 13.64
#